data_AF-A0A7C8LH99-F1
#
_entry.id   AF-A0A7C8LH99-F1
#
_cell.length_a   1.000
_cell.length_b   1.000
_cell.length_c   1.000
_cell.angle_alpha   90.00
_cell.angle_beta   90.00
_cell.angle_gamma   90.00
#
_symmetry.space_group_name_H-M   'P 1'
#
loop_
_entity.id
_entity.type
_entity.pdbx_description
1 polymer ?
#
loop_
_entity_poly.entity_id
_entity_poly.type
_entity_poly.pdbx_seq_one_letter_code
_entity_poly.pdbx_strand_id
1 'polypeptide(L)' 'MTSLAPVSVATREPRRTQQERRDRTRGALLDATVACLVERGYTGTTTLEVERRAEVSRGARIHHFATK' A
#
# COMPACT_ATOMS: atom_id res chain seq x y z
N MET A 1 15.70 -24.29 -43.83
CA MET A 1 15.76 -22.92 -43.30
C MET A 1 14.89 -22.85 -42.05
N THR A 2 15.40 -23.32 -40.92
CA THR A 2 14.63 -23.36 -39.66
C THR A 2 14.82 -22.03 -38.95
N SER A 3 13.77 -21.21 -38.97
CA SER A 3 13.73 -19.93 -38.27
C SER A 3 13.65 -20.16 -36.76
N LEU A 4 14.63 -19.66 -36.01
CA LEU A 4 14.61 -19.61 -34.55
C LEU A 4 13.67 -18.48 -34.12
N ALA A 5 12.59 -18.82 -33.40
CA ALA A 5 11.74 -17.83 -32.75
C ALA A 5 12.54 -17.11 -31.63
N PRO A 6 12.33 -15.79 -31.42
CA PRO A 6 13.08 -15.05 -30.41
C PRO A 6 12.66 -15.50 -29.00
N VAL A 7 13.66 -15.84 -28.18
CA VAL A 7 13.47 -16.10 -26.75
C VAL A 7 13.09 -14.77 -26.09
N SER A 8 11.87 -14.69 -25.57
CA SER A 8 11.41 -13.53 -24.80
C SER A 8 12.16 -13.46 -23.48
N VAL A 9 13.08 -12.51 -23.37
CA VAL A 9 13.77 -12.23 -22.11
C VAL A 9 12.79 -11.52 -21.19
N ALA A 10 12.35 -12.19 -20.13
CA ALA A 10 11.54 -11.58 -19.09
C ALA A 10 12.36 -10.46 -18.41
N THR A 11 11.99 -9.20 -18.64
CA THR A 11 12.58 -8.07 -17.94
C THR A 11 12.13 -8.12 -16.48
N ARG A 12 13.08 -8.39 -15.57
CA ARG A 12 12.83 -8.38 -14.12
C ARG A 12 12.52 -6.94 -13.72
N GLU A 13 11.29 -6.66 -13.30
CA GLU A 13 10.93 -5.33 -12.80
C GLU A 13 11.93 -4.89 -11.72
N PRO A 14 12.40 -3.63 -11.76
CA PRO A 14 13.32 -3.12 -10.78
C PRO A 14 12.73 -3.29 -9.38
N ARG A 15 13.53 -3.83 -8.44
CA ARG A 15 13.09 -3.99 -7.05
C ARG A 15 12.72 -2.62 -6.51
N ARG A 16 11.45 -2.47 -6.14
CA ARG A 16 10.94 -1.24 -5.49
C ARG A 16 11.84 -0.84 -4.32
N THR A 17 12.17 0.43 -4.28
CA THR A 17 12.96 1.03 -3.21
C THR A 17 12.18 1.01 -1.90
N GLN A 18 12.89 1.15 -0.78
CA GLN A 18 12.24 1.28 0.53
C GLN A 18 11.36 2.54 0.60
N GLN A 19 11.71 3.60 -0.14
CA GLN A 19 10.94 4.84 -0.18
C GLN A 19 9.58 4.62 -0.85
N GLU A 20 9.55 3.98 -2.02
CA GLU A 20 8.31 3.68 -2.74
C GLU A 20 7.35 2.80 -1.92
N ARG A 21 7.91 1.84 -1.16
CA ARG A 21 7.12 1.03 -0.24
C ARG A 21 6.50 1.87 0.87
N ARG A 22 7.26 2.82 1.43
CA ARG A 22 6.78 3.71 2.48
C ARG A 22 5.67 4.63 1.98
N ASP A 23 5.86 5.21 0.80
CA ASP A 23 4.90 6.13 0.20
C ASP A 23 3.61 5.41 -0.17
N ARG A 24 3.70 4.18 -0.70
CA ARG A 24 2.54 3.34 -0.98
C ARG A 24 1.74 3.03 0.29
N THR A 25 2.38 2.59 1.36
CA THR A 25 1.69 2.27 2.63
C THR A 25 1.03 3.52 3.21
N ARG A 26 1.70 4.67 3.14
CA ARG A 26 1.15 5.95 3.59
C ARG A 26 -0.09 6.34 2.78
N GLY A 27 -0.02 6.24 1.46
CA GLY A 27 -1.15 6.52 0.56
C GLY A 27 -2.35 5.64 0.88
N ALA A 28 -2.14 4.31 0.97
CA ALA A 28 -3.21 3.37 1.29
C ALA A 28 -3.92 3.68 2.61
N LEU A 29 -3.17 4.04 3.66
CA LEU A 29 -3.75 4.46 4.95
C LEU A 29 -4.58 5.75 4.82
N LEU A 30 -4.12 6.74 4.07
CA LEU A 30 -4.83 8.00 3.87
C LEU A 30 -6.12 7.79 3.06
N ASP A 31 -6.06 7.03 1.97
CA ASP A 31 -7.23 6.72 1.13
C ASP A 31 -8.29 5.96 1.94
N ALA A 32 -7.86 4.95 2.73
CA ALA A 32 -8.74 4.23 3.63
C ALA A 32 -9.35 5.14 4.70
N THR A 33 -8.57 6.09 5.24
CA THR A 33 -9.05 7.04 6.25
C THR A 33 -10.14 7.94 5.67
N VAL A 34 -9.92 8.52 4.50
CA VAL A 34 -10.92 9.37 3.82
C VAL A 34 -12.20 8.57 3.56
N ALA A 35 -12.08 7.34 3.07
CA ALA A 35 -13.24 6.50 2.82
C ALA A 35 -14.03 6.18 4.11
N CYS A 36 -13.33 5.84 5.21
CA CYS A 36 -13.99 5.62 6.50
C CYS A 36 -14.70 6.88 7.02
N LEU A 37 -14.08 8.05 6.88
CA LEU A 37 -14.69 9.32 7.29
C LEU A 37 -15.94 9.65 6.48
N VAL A 38 -15.93 9.41 5.16
CA VAL A 38 -17.08 9.62 4.28
C VAL A 38 -18.21 8.66 4.60
N GLU A 39 -17.91 7.37 4.81
CA GLU A 39 -18.93 6.33 5.00
C GLU A 39 -19.51 6.31 6.42
N ARG A 40 -18.70 6.62 7.45
CA ARG A 40 -19.04 6.39 8.86
C ARG A 40 -18.99 7.65 9.72
N GLY A 41 -18.55 8.78 9.15
CA GLY A 41 -18.25 9.98 9.89
C GLY A 41 -17.06 9.83 10.84
N TYR A 42 -16.71 10.91 11.53
CA TYR A 42 -15.58 10.95 12.45
C TYR A 42 -15.75 9.96 13.61
N THR A 43 -16.89 9.99 14.30
CA THR A 43 -17.16 9.13 15.46
C THR A 43 -17.15 7.64 15.11
N GLY A 44 -17.56 7.27 13.90
CA GLY A 44 -17.55 5.88 13.43
C GLY A 44 -16.22 5.41 12.84
N THR A 45 -15.22 6.28 12.76
CA THR A 45 -13.90 5.96 12.20
C THR A 45 -12.93 5.58 13.31
N THR A 46 -12.37 4.38 13.23
CA THR A 46 -11.31 3.93 14.15
C THR A 46 -10.06 3.55 13.38
N THR A 47 -8.90 3.65 14.04
CA THR A 47 -7.61 3.26 13.46
C THR A 47 -7.60 1.80 13.00
N LEU A 48 -8.30 0.91 13.70
CA LEU A 48 -8.39 -0.50 13.33
C LEU A 48 -9.17 -0.71 12.03
N GLU A 49 -10.26 0.04 11.82
CA GLU A 49 -11.00 -0.01 10.55
C GLU A 49 -10.15 0.48 9.39
N VAL A 50 -9.41 1.57 9.59
CA VAL A 50 -8.49 2.12 8.59
C VAL A 50 -7.39 1.13 8.25
N GLU A 51 -6.75 0.52 9.26
CA GLU A 51 -5.72 -0.51 9.07
C GLU A 51 -6.24 -1.69 8.24
N ARG A 52 -7.43 -2.20 8.59
CA ARG A 52 -8.05 -3.32 7.86
C ARG A 52 -8.36 -2.94 6.42
N ARG A 53 -8.95 -1.77 6.18
CA ARG A 53 -9.31 -1.32 4.83
C ARG A 53 -8.08 -1.04 3.96
N ALA A 54 -7.01 -0.51 4.54
CA ALA A 54 -5.77 -0.28 3.83
C ALA A 54 -4.96 -1.56 3.58
N GLU A 55 -5.38 -2.71 4.14
CA GLU A 55 -4.60 -3.95 4.20
C GLU A 55 -3.20 -3.75 4.85
N VAL A 56 -3.13 -2.83 5.81
CA VAL A 56 -1.89 -2.46 6.50
C VAL A 56 -1.91 -3.01 7.93
N SER A 57 -0.83 -3.66 8.32
CA SER A 57 -0.70 -4.15 9.70
C SER A 57 -0.55 -3.01 10.70
N ARG A 58 -0.98 -3.24 11.94
CA ARG A 58 -0.76 -2.31 13.06
C ARG A 58 0.71 -1.93 13.22
N GLY A 59 1.63 -2.89 13.06
CA GLY A 59 3.08 -2.64 13.12
C GLY A 59 3.54 -1.67 12.04
N ALA A 60 3.10 -1.89 10.80
CA ALA A 60 3.40 -0.98 9.70
C ALA A 60 2.85 0.43 9.97
N ARG A 61 1.60 0.56 10.43
CA ARG A 61 1.05 1.88 10.81
C ARG A 61 1.89 2.55 11.91
N ILE A 62 2.24 1.86 12.98
CA ILE A 62 3.05 2.43 14.08
C ILE A 62 4.42 2.90 13.59
N HIS A 63 5.05 2.16 12.69
CA HIS A 63 6.31 2.59 12.08
C HIS A 63 6.15 3.83 11.19
N HIS A 64 5.00 4.01 10.53
CA HIS A 64 4.71 5.16 9.67
C HIS A 64 4.24 6.39 10.44
N PHE A 65 3.41 6.19 11.47
CA PHE A 65 2.77 7.21 12.27
C PHE A 65 3.01 6.89 13.75
N ALA A 66 4.28 6.90 14.16
CA ALA A 66 4.62 6.82 15.57
C ALA A 66 3.95 7.98 16.30
N THR A 67 3.23 7.67 17.39
CA THR A 67 2.65 8.68 18.28
C THR A 67 3.76 9.62 18.76
N LYS A 68 3.56 10.92 18.57
CA LYS A 68 4.20 11.95 19.39
C LYS A 68 3.27 12.28 20.55
#